data_AF-A0A8J1JK33-F1
#
_entry.id   AF-A0A8J1JK33-F1
#
_cell.length_a   1.000
_cell.length_b   1.000
_cell.length_c   1.000
_cell.angle_alpha   90.00
_cell.angle_beta   90.00
_cell.angle_gamma   90.00
#
_symmetry.space_group_name_H-M   'P 1'
#
loop_
_entity.id
_entity.type
_entity.pdbx_description
1 polymer ?
#
loop_
_entity_poly.entity_id
_entity_poly.type
_entity_poly.pdbx_seq_one_letter_code
_entity_poly.pdbx_strand_id
1 'polypeptide(L)'
;MAQPEGTKQNPKKYLGQDYEQLRAQCLPPNPPFEDKEFPASQASLGPKKQGFVWLRPSEIHPNPEFITSGATRFDICQQGLGDCWFLSPMGCLTLNKEYLSLVVPQDQSFKTNYAGIFHFRFWQRGDWTDVVVDDKLPTKDKKLVFVKSAEENEFWAALLEKAFAK
;
A
#
# COMPACT_ATOMS: atom_id res chain seq x y z
N MET A 1 -6.71 -29.99 6.57
CA MET A 1 -6.27 -29.92 5.16
C MET A 1 -5.94 -28.46 4.87
N ALA A 2 -4.80 -28.16 4.26
CA ALA A 2 -4.48 -26.78 3.86
C ALA A 2 -5.50 -26.31 2.81
N GLN A 3 -5.97 -25.07 2.92
CA GLN A 3 -6.91 -24.50 1.95
C GLN A 3 -6.21 -24.26 0.61
N PRO A 4 -6.90 -24.39 -0.54
CA PRO A 4 -6.30 -24.11 -1.84
C PRO A 4 -5.85 -22.64 -1.92
N GLU A 5 -4.73 -22.43 -2.61
CA GLU A 5 -4.20 -21.10 -2.88
C GLU A 5 -5.14 -20.32 -3.82
N GLY A 6 -5.23 -19.00 -3.66
CA GLY A 6 -6.13 -18.13 -4.43
C GLY A 6 -7.48 -17.86 -3.75
N THR A 7 -7.69 -18.37 -2.53
CA THR A 7 -8.90 -18.12 -1.74
C THR A 7 -8.76 -16.87 -0.86
N LYS A 8 -9.87 -16.36 -0.32
CA LYS A 8 -9.86 -15.22 0.61
C LYS A 8 -8.97 -15.45 1.83
N GLN A 9 -8.88 -16.70 2.30
CA GLN A 9 -8.13 -17.10 3.48
C GLN A 9 -6.69 -17.53 3.16
N ASN A 10 -6.42 -17.95 1.93
CA ASN A 10 -5.09 -18.33 1.46
C ASN A 10 -4.81 -17.69 0.08
N PRO A 11 -4.58 -16.37 0.03
CA PRO A 11 -4.31 -15.67 -1.23
C PRO A 11 -2.98 -16.12 -1.84
N LYS A 12 -2.89 -16.09 -3.18
CA LYS A 12 -1.64 -16.30 -3.91
C LYS A 12 -0.63 -15.23 -3.56
N LYS A 13 0.63 -15.60 -3.47
CA LYS A 13 1.72 -14.64 -3.22
C LYS A 13 2.18 -14.02 -4.53
N TYR A 14 1.94 -12.72 -4.73
CA TYR A 14 2.43 -12.04 -5.92
C TYR A 14 3.95 -12.08 -5.96
N LEU A 15 4.51 -12.52 -7.09
CA LEU A 15 5.95 -12.70 -7.29
C LEU A 15 6.63 -13.58 -6.21
N GLY A 16 5.86 -14.46 -5.57
CA GLY A 16 6.35 -15.35 -4.51
C GLY A 16 6.71 -14.66 -3.19
N GLN A 17 6.39 -13.37 -3.03
CA GLN A 17 6.67 -12.62 -1.81
C GLN A 17 5.69 -12.97 -0.68
N ASP A 18 6.21 -13.40 0.47
CA ASP A 18 5.42 -13.69 1.67
C ASP A 18 5.55 -12.53 2.67
N TYR A 19 4.45 -11.82 2.92
CA TYR A 19 4.41 -10.66 3.81
C TYR A 19 4.95 -10.96 5.22
N GLU A 20 4.51 -12.05 5.84
CA GLU A 20 4.87 -12.37 7.22
C GLU A 20 6.34 -12.75 7.34
N GLN A 21 6.86 -13.53 6.40
CA GLN A 21 8.27 -13.91 6.37
C GLN A 21 9.18 -12.71 6.11
N LEU A 22 8.82 -11.86 5.14
CA LEU A 22 9.59 -10.65 4.81
C LEU A 22 9.54 -9.63 5.95
N ARG A 23 8.38 -9.43 6.57
CA ARG A 23 8.23 -8.57 7.75
C ARG A 23 9.12 -9.03 8.89
N ALA A 24 9.09 -10.31 9.23
CA ALA A 24 9.91 -10.87 10.30
C ALA A 24 11.43 -10.67 10.06
N GLN A 25 11.89 -10.74 8.81
CA GLN A 25 13.29 -10.51 8.44
C GLN A 25 13.71 -9.04 8.55
N CYS A 26 12.76 -8.11 8.38
CA CYS A 26 13.01 -6.66 8.40
C CYS A 26 12.63 -5.99 9.73
N LEU A 27 12.21 -6.75 10.74
CA LEU A 27 11.97 -6.19 12.08
C LEU A 27 13.27 -5.63 12.69
N PRO A 28 13.20 -4.56 13.50
CA PRO A 28 14.36 -4.01 14.19
C PRO A 28 15.13 -5.10 14.97
N PRO A 29 16.47 -5.08 14.95
CA PRO A 29 17.35 -3.99 14.51
C PRO A 29 17.70 -4.00 13.00
N ASN A 30 17.06 -4.85 12.19
CA ASN A 30 17.35 -4.90 10.76
C ASN A 30 16.84 -3.65 10.02
N PRO A 31 17.42 -3.32 8.85
CA PRO A 31 16.90 -2.25 8.01
C PRO A 31 15.44 -2.51 7.57
N PRO A 32 14.63 -1.46 7.39
CA PRO A 32 13.28 -1.60 6.88
C PRO A 32 13.27 -2.21 5.47
N PHE A 33 12.19 -2.91 5.13
CA PHE A 33 12.02 -3.57 3.85
C PHE A 33 12.20 -2.62 2.66
N GLU A 34 12.88 -3.12 1.64
CA GLU A 34 13.01 -2.49 0.33
C GLU A 34 12.57 -3.48 -0.73
N ASP A 35 11.59 -3.08 -1.54
CA ASP A 35 10.96 -3.96 -2.50
C ASP A 35 11.77 -4.02 -3.80
N LYS A 36 12.48 -5.15 -3.98
CA LYS A 36 13.28 -5.38 -5.20
C LYS A 36 12.42 -5.58 -6.44
N GLU A 37 11.19 -6.05 -6.27
CA GLU A 37 10.26 -6.30 -7.37
C GLU A 37 9.54 -5.02 -7.82
N PHE A 38 9.55 -3.97 -6.99
CA PHE A 38 8.99 -2.66 -7.33
C PHE A 38 9.87 -1.53 -6.76
N PRO A 39 11.07 -1.32 -7.33
CA PRO A 39 12.08 -0.47 -6.75
C PRO A 39 11.68 1.01 -6.79
N ALA A 40 11.93 1.73 -5.69
CA ALA A 40 11.73 3.17 -5.53
C ALA A 40 12.59 4.01 -6.50
N SER A 41 12.24 3.98 -7.78
CA SER A 41 13.04 4.47 -8.89
C SER A 41 12.16 4.90 -10.08
N GLN A 42 12.78 5.45 -11.11
CA GLN A 42 12.09 5.85 -12.34
C GLN A 42 11.40 4.66 -13.05
N ALA A 43 11.91 3.44 -12.88
CA ALA A 43 11.34 2.24 -13.50
C ALA A 43 9.88 1.99 -13.04
N SER A 44 9.61 2.19 -11.74
CA SER A 44 8.28 2.03 -11.15
C SER A 44 7.30 3.18 -11.46
N LEU A 45 7.79 4.33 -11.92
CA LEU A 45 6.96 5.50 -12.26
C LEU A 45 6.54 5.52 -13.74
N GLY A 46 7.28 4.83 -14.60
CA GLY A 46 7.17 4.93 -16.05
C GLY A 46 7.88 6.17 -16.61
N PRO A 47 8.06 6.27 -17.95
CA PRO A 47 8.99 7.22 -18.58
C PRO A 47 8.56 8.69 -18.50
N LYS A 48 7.27 8.98 -18.27
CA LYS A 48 6.70 10.34 -18.32
C LYS A 48 6.73 11.10 -16.99
N LYS A 49 7.13 10.45 -15.90
CA LYS A 49 6.97 10.94 -14.52
C LYS A 49 8.34 11.18 -13.87
N GLN A 50 8.90 12.38 -13.98
CA GLN A 50 10.27 12.69 -13.51
C GLN A 50 10.29 13.67 -12.32
N GLY A 51 11.41 13.69 -11.60
CA GLY A 51 11.69 14.69 -10.56
C GLY A 51 11.02 14.40 -9.22
N PHE A 52 10.67 13.14 -8.94
CA PHE A 52 10.13 12.73 -7.64
C PHE A 52 11.22 12.19 -6.73
N VAL A 53 11.06 12.45 -5.43
CA VAL A 53 11.88 11.88 -4.36
C VAL A 53 11.03 10.84 -3.63
N TRP A 54 11.58 9.65 -3.47
CA TRP A 54 10.89 8.58 -2.74
C TRP A 54 11.19 8.69 -1.25
N LEU A 55 10.14 8.88 -0.44
CA LEU A 55 10.25 9.06 1.01
C LEU A 55 9.31 8.09 1.71
N ARG A 56 9.70 7.60 2.90
CA ARG A 56 8.81 6.85 3.78
C ARG A 56 7.86 7.80 4.52
N PRO A 57 6.69 7.33 5.00
CA PRO A 57 5.75 8.15 5.76
C PRO A 57 6.35 8.85 6.98
N SER A 58 7.31 8.22 7.66
CA SER A 58 8.07 8.81 8.77
C SER A 58 8.95 10.00 8.39
N GLU A 59 9.32 10.13 7.12
CA GLU A 59 10.08 11.26 6.57
C GLU A 59 9.16 12.39 6.07
N ILE A 60 7.88 12.07 5.84
CA ILE A 60 6.83 12.97 5.33
C ILE A 60 6.09 13.63 6.50
N HIS A 61 5.68 12.86 7.50
CA HIS A 61 4.89 13.32 8.64
C HIS A 61 5.45 12.78 9.96
N PRO A 62 5.51 13.57 11.06
CA PRO A 62 6.12 13.14 12.33
C PRO A 62 5.35 12.04 13.07
N ASN A 63 4.04 11.90 12.83
CA ASN A 63 3.20 10.84 13.39
C ASN A 63 2.43 10.13 12.28
N PRO A 64 3.07 9.27 11.47
CA PRO A 64 2.37 8.56 10.40
C PRO A 64 1.48 7.47 10.96
N GLU A 65 0.27 7.34 10.40
CA GLU A 65 -0.73 6.36 10.77
C GLU A 65 -1.17 5.61 9.52
N PHE A 66 -1.47 4.33 9.67
CA PHE A 66 -1.95 3.54 8.54
C PHE A 66 -3.38 3.96 8.22
N ILE A 67 -4.25 3.93 9.24
CA ILE A 67 -5.65 4.37 9.22
C ILE A 67 -5.91 5.14 10.54
N THR A 68 -6.53 6.32 10.49
CA THR A 68 -6.70 7.21 11.67
C THR A 68 -8.11 7.22 12.26
N SER A 69 -9.16 7.05 11.46
CA SER A 69 -10.57 7.06 11.92
C SER A 69 -11.46 6.09 11.13
N GLY A 70 -10.85 4.96 10.73
CA GLY A 70 -11.42 4.03 9.77
C GLY A 70 -11.21 4.52 8.34
N ALA A 71 -11.13 3.60 7.40
CA ALA A 71 -10.89 3.96 6.01
C ALA A 71 -12.19 4.45 5.36
N THR A 72 -12.21 5.72 4.94
CA THR A 72 -13.37 6.44 4.42
C THR A 72 -13.14 6.94 2.99
N ARG A 73 -14.22 7.33 2.31
CA ARG A 73 -14.13 7.93 0.97
C ARG A 73 -13.34 9.24 0.94
N PHE A 74 -13.16 9.92 2.07
CA PHE A 74 -12.40 11.17 2.15
C PHE A 74 -10.89 10.92 2.09
N ASP A 75 -10.47 9.67 2.29
CA ASP A 75 -9.07 9.26 2.27
C ASP A 75 -8.54 9.09 0.84
N ILE A 76 -9.44 9.16 -0.16
CA ILE A 76 -9.16 8.98 -1.58
C ILE A 76 -9.29 10.34 -2.26
N CYS A 77 -8.30 11.22 -2.02
CA CYS A 77 -8.18 12.49 -2.72
C CYS A 77 -7.22 12.34 -3.90
N GLN A 78 -7.79 12.19 -5.09
CA GLN A 78 -7.04 12.14 -6.35
C GLN A 78 -6.24 13.43 -6.57
N GLN A 79 -4.99 13.29 -7.02
CA GLN A 79 -4.17 14.39 -7.51
C GLN A 79 -4.14 14.42 -9.05
N GLY A 80 -3.24 15.17 -9.68
CA GLY A 80 -3.26 15.41 -11.13
C GLY A 80 -2.99 14.22 -12.06
N LEU A 81 -3.16 12.96 -11.64
CA LEU A 81 -2.78 11.77 -12.40
C LEU A 81 -3.85 11.19 -13.36
N GLY A 82 -5.13 11.58 -13.23
CA GLY A 82 -6.19 11.09 -14.13
C GLY A 82 -6.55 9.60 -14.00
N ASP A 83 -6.13 8.95 -12.92
CA ASP A 83 -6.44 7.58 -12.49
C ASP A 83 -7.82 7.43 -11.79
N CYS A 84 -8.79 8.30 -12.12
CA CYS A 84 -10.10 8.33 -11.45
C CYS A 84 -10.87 7.01 -11.62
N TRP A 85 -10.59 6.28 -12.69
CA TRP A 85 -11.15 4.97 -13.01
C TRP A 85 -10.78 3.89 -11.98
N PHE A 86 -9.64 4.04 -11.30
CA PHE A 86 -9.21 3.15 -10.22
C PHE A 86 -9.67 3.65 -8.85
N LEU A 87 -9.60 4.97 -8.64
CA LEU A 87 -9.93 5.59 -7.35
C LEU A 87 -11.42 5.57 -7.01
N SER A 88 -12.29 5.68 -8.01
CA SER A 88 -13.74 5.69 -7.78
C SER A 88 -14.26 4.37 -7.20
N PRO A 89 -13.89 3.17 -7.74
CA PRO A 89 -14.20 1.89 -7.10
C PRO A 89 -13.68 1.77 -5.66
N MET A 90 -12.48 2.28 -5.37
CA MET A 90 -11.94 2.24 -4.00
C MET A 90 -12.78 3.12 -3.05
N GLY A 91 -13.23 4.29 -3.51
CA GLY A 91 -14.19 5.13 -2.79
C GLY A 91 -15.46 4.37 -2.41
N CYS A 92 -16.01 3.60 -3.34
CA CYS A 92 -17.17 2.73 -3.07
C CYS A 92 -16.84 1.60 -2.08
N LEU A 93 -15.65 1.02 -2.14
CA LEU A 93 -15.23 -0.05 -1.23
C LEU A 93 -15.22 0.41 0.23
N THR A 94 -14.88 1.68 0.50
CA THR A 94 -14.92 2.25 1.86
C THR A 94 -16.31 2.24 2.50
N LEU A 95 -17.38 2.14 1.70
CA LEU A 95 -18.76 2.04 2.18
C LEU A 95 -19.10 0.65 2.75
N ASN A 96 -18.29 -0.36 2.45
CA ASN A 96 -18.47 -1.71 2.98
C ASN A 96 -17.19 -2.21 3.67
N LYS A 97 -17.19 -2.10 5.00
CA LYS A 97 -16.06 -2.48 5.85
C LYS A 97 -15.64 -3.94 5.70
N GLU A 98 -16.59 -4.86 5.45
CA GLU A 98 -16.28 -6.28 5.27
C GLU A 98 -15.41 -6.48 4.02
N TYR A 99 -15.86 -5.98 2.87
CA TYR A 99 -15.09 -6.10 1.64
C TYR A 99 -13.80 -5.29 1.67
N LEU A 100 -13.81 -4.12 2.32
CA LEU A 100 -12.59 -3.33 2.50
C LEU A 100 -11.52 -4.11 3.27
N SER A 101 -11.89 -4.78 4.36
CA SER A 101 -10.94 -5.58 5.15
C SER A 101 -10.37 -6.79 4.41
N LEU A 102 -11.02 -7.24 3.33
CA LEU A 102 -10.42 -8.23 2.43
C LEU A 102 -9.30 -7.64 1.59
N VAL A 103 -9.43 -6.38 1.13
CA VAL A 103 -8.45 -5.71 0.26
C VAL A 103 -7.34 -5.04 1.08
N VAL A 104 -7.68 -4.47 2.23
CA VAL A 104 -6.81 -3.77 3.16
C VAL A 104 -6.82 -4.51 4.50
N PRO A 105 -5.96 -5.53 4.68
CA PRO A 105 -5.82 -6.23 5.95
C PRO A 105 -5.52 -5.27 7.11
N GLN A 106 -6.15 -5.52 8.27
CA GLN A 106 -6.14 -4.60 9.42
C GLN A 106 -4.96 -4.85 10.39
N ASP A 107 -4.09 -5.81 10.09
CA ASP A 107 -2.92 -6.21 10.89
C ASP A 107 -1.65 -5.40 10.56
N GLN A 108 -1.85 -4.17 10.08
CA GLN A 108 -0.80 -3.29 9.57
C GLN A 108 -0.73 -2.00 10.38
N SER A 109 0.48 -1.54 10.69
CA SER A 109 0.70 -0.35 11.51
C SER A 109 2.08 0.25 11.28
N PHE A 110 2.19 1.57 11.41
CA PHE A 110 3.48 2.25 11.51
C PHE A 110 4.09 2.19 12.92
N LYS A 111 3.35 1.69 13.91
CA LYS A 111 3.77 1.67 15.33
C LYS A 111 4.09 0.26 15.79
N THR A 112 3.15 -0.67 15.58
CA THR A 112 3.27 -2.05 16.05
C THR A 112 3.92 -2.92 14.98
N ASN A 113 5.02 -3.60 15.31
CA ASN A 113 5.75 -4.51 14.41
C ASN A 113 6.10 -3.88 13.04
N TYR A 114 6.38 -2.57 13.05
CA TYR A 114 6.75 -1.84 11.84
C TYR A 114 8.11 -2.31 11.31
N ALA A 115 8.14 -2.62 10.01
CA ALA A 115 9.33 -3.03 9.28
C ALA A 115 9.42 -2.38 7.88
N GLY A 116 8.69 -1.28 7.65
CA GLY A 116 8.66 -0.58 6.35
C GLY A 116 8.01 -1.39 5.21
N ILE A 117 7.12 -2.32 5.56
CA ILE A 117 6.46 -3.28 4.66
C ILE A 117 4.95 -3.29 4.93
N PHE A 118 4.17 -3.33 3.85
CA PHE A 118 2.71 -3.39 3.86
C PHE A 118 2.25 -4.38 2.78
N HIS A 119 1.00 -4.81 2.87
CA HIS A 119 0.40 -5.70 1.90
C HIS A 119 -1.09 -5.42 1.67
N PHE A 120 -1.54 -5.76 0.47
CA PHE A 120 -2.91 -5.58 0.01
C PHE A 120 -3.34 -6.77 -0.81
N ARG A 121 -4.65 -7.03 -0.87
CA ARG A 121 -5.17 -8.17 -1.62
C ARG A 121 -6.04 -7.71 -2.77
N PHE A 122 -5.76 -8.25 -3.95
CA PHE A 122 -6.52 -7.98 -5.16
C PHE A 122 -7.11 -9.26 -5.72
N TRP A 123 -8.30 -9.14 -6.30
CA TRP A 123 -8.88 -10.21 -7.08
C TRP A 123 -8.36 -10.13 -8.52
N GLN A 124 -7.57 -11.10 -8.93
CA GLN A 124 -6.94 -11.13 -10.25
C GLN A 124 -7.17 -12.49 -10.91
N ARG A 125 -7.79 -12.49 -12.09
CA ARG A 125 -7.99 -13.68 -12.94
C ARG A 125 -8.62 -14.90 -12.21
N GLY A 126 -9.48 -14.65 -11.24
CA GLY A 126 -10.20 -15.70 -10.51
C GLY A 126 -9.58 -16.11 -9.18
N ASP A 127 -8.48 -15.46 -8.77
CA ASP A 127 -7.80 -15.73 -7.51
C ASP A 127 -7.60 -14.46 -6.69
N TRP A 128 -7.69 -14.58 -5.37
CA TRP A 128 -7.14 -13.59 -4.45
C TRP A 128 -5.63 -13.67 -4.47
N THR A 129 -4.99 -12.53 -4.67
CA THR A 129 -3.53 -12.39 -4.70
C THR A 129 -3.11 -11.33 -3.70
N ASP A 130 -2.17 -11.67 -2.83
CA ASP A 130 -1.55 -10.83 -1.82
C ASP A 130 -0.30 -10.15 -2.44
N VAL A 131 -0.31 -8.82 -2.44
CA VAL A 131 0.74 -7.99 -3.03
C VAL A 131 1.44 -7.24 -1.90
N VAL A 132 2.73 -7.52 -1.74
CA VAL A 132 3.61 -6.86 -0.77
C VAL A 132 4.23 -5.62 -1.41
N VAL A 133 4.34 -4.53 -0.65
CA VAL A 133 5.08 -3.32 -1.04
C VAL A 133 5.87 -2.77 0.15
N ASP A 134 7.01 -2.12 -0.12
CA ASP A 134 7.60 -1.22 0.86
C ASP A 134 6.79 0.08 0.98
N ASP A 135 7.04 0.89 2.01
CA ASP A 135 6.32 2.13 2.25
C ASP A 135 6.95 3.38 1.62
N LYS A 136 7.98 3.26 0.76
CA LYS A 136 8.50 4.44 0.05
C LYS A 136 7.47 4.95 -0.94
N LEU A 137 7.08 6.22 -0.84
CA LEU A 137 6.10 6.85 -1.71
C LEU A 137 6.74 7.98 -2.53
N PRO A 138 6.35 8.17 -3.80
CA PRO A 138 6.81 9.31 -4.60
C PRO A 138 6.31 10.62 -4.01
N THR A 139 7.22 11.58 -3.85
CA THR A 139 6.93 12.90 -3.31
C THR A 139 7.55 14.01 -4.14
N LYS A 140 7.00 15.21 -3.98
CA LYS A 140 7.59 16.47 -4.41
C LYS A 140 7.43 17.46 -3.28
N ASP A 141 8.52 18.11 -2.87
CA ASP A 141 8.55 19.02 -1.71
C ASP A 141 7.99 18.37 -0.43
N LYS A 142 8.34 17.10 -0.19
CA LYS A 142 7.84 16.24 0.90
C LYS A 142 6.31 16.04 0.93
N LYS A 143 5.61 16.29 -0.18
CA LYS A 143 4.18 16.04 -0.33
C LYS A 143 3.94 14.89 -1.29
N LEU A 144 2.96 14.04 -0.97
CA LEU A 144 2.49 12.99 -1.87
C LEU A 144 2.00 13.61 -3.18
N VAL A 145 2.45 13.06 -4.31
CA VAL A 145 2.09 13.56 -5.65
C VAL A 145 0.92 12.81 -6.27
N PHE A 146 0.58 11.65 -5.72
CA PHE A 146 -0.51 10.79 -6.16
C PHE A 146 -1.60 10.77 -5.09
N VAL A 147 -2.24 9.63 -4.82
CA VAL A 147 -3.35 9.57 -3.87
C VAL A 147 -2.89 9.98 -2.47
N LYS A 148 -3.73 10.76 -1.80
CA LYS A 148 -3.54 11.12 -0.39
C LYS A 148 -4.88 11.17 0.34
N SER A 149 -4.83 11.02 1.66
CA SER A 149 -5.99 11.30 2.51
C SER A 149 -6.19 12.79 2.71
N ALA A 150 -7.41 13.17 3.14
CA ALA A 150 -7.67 14.49 3.68
C ALA A 150 -6.90 14.71 5.00
N GLU A 151 -6.69 13.63 5.76
CA GLU A 151 -5.83 13.61 6.94
C GLU A 151 -4.37 13.43 6.50
N GLU A 152 -3.52 14.43 6.75
CA GLU A 152 -2.13 14.44 6.24
C GLU A 152 -1.25 13.32 6.80
N ASN A 153 -1.68 12.71 7.91
CA ASN A 153 -0.94 11.66 8.58
C ASN A 153 -1.45 10.24 8.27
N GLU A 154 -2.40 10.08 7.34
CA GLU A 154 -2.98 8.79 6.97
C GLU A 154 -2.51 8.32 5.58
N PHE A 155 -1.97 7.09 5.50
CA PHE A 155 -1.22 6.62 4.32
C PHE A 155 -1.75 5.35 3.64
N TRP A 156 -2.78 4.67 4.15
CA TRP A 156 -3.27 3.41 3.56
C TRP A 156 -3.66 3.56 2.09
N ALA A 157 -4.32 4.65 1.71
CA ALA A 157 -4.80 4.86 0.35
C ALA A 157 -3.64 5.04 -0.66
N ALA A 158 -2.59 5.75 -0.26
CA ALA A 158 -1.38 5.93 -1.06
C ALA A 158 -0.61 4.62 -1.24
N LEU A 159 -0.54 3.81 -0.17
CA LEU A 159 0.09 2.49 -0.21
C LEU A 159 -0.71 1.47 -1.03
N LEU A 160 -2.05 1.54 -0.97
CA LEU A 160 -2.94 0.72 -1.77
C LEU A 160 -2.79 1.04 -3.26
N GLU A 161 -2.74 2.33 -3.62
CA GLU A 161 -2.45 2.76 -4.99
C GLU A 161 -1.11 2.24 -5.48
N LYS A 162 -0.07 2.33 -4.64
CA LYS A 162 1.26 1.79 -4.96
C LYS A 162 1.20 0.27 -5.20
N ALA A 163 0.50 -0.48 -4.36
CA ALA A 163 0.36 -1.92 -4.51
C ALA A 163 -0.43 -2.33 -5.75
N PHE A 164 -1.37 -1.51 -6.21
CA PHE A 164 -2.08 -1.73 -7.46
C PHE A 164 -1.24 -1.36 -8.70
N ALA A 165 -0.34 -0.39 -8.57
CA ALA A 165 0.58 0.00 -9.65
C ALA A 165 1.69 -1.03 -9.90
N LYS A 166 1.98 -1.86 -8.89
CA LYS A 166 2.89 -3.00 -8.93
C LYS A 166 2.24 -4.23 -9.59
#